data_AF-A0A9N8VA15-F1
#
_entry.id   AF-A0A9N8VA15-F1
#
_cell.length_a   1.000
_cell.length_b   1.000
_cell.length_c   1.000
_cell.angle_alpha   90.00
_cell.angle_beta   90.00
_cell.angle_gamma   90.00
#
_symmetry.space_group_name_H-M   'P 1'
#
loop_
_entity.id
_entity.type
_entity.pdbx_description
1 polymer ?
#
loop_
_entity_poly.entity_id
_entity_poly.type
_entity_poly.pdbx_seq_one_letter_code
_entity_poly.pdbx_strand_id
1 'polypeptide(L)'
;MKGDEQNQPNPLISTHINTDTWIILLPLINHDSSQNKIARIKRLMKNNIKEELKKRSLYYDEKENQPEVNYFRSCWALKENQEYGKKGGRKYIPEEVMELLKGFFHTGDTYKSERYLAKEMLVALQKKVEIGELEESDIPKLKTIENWIS
;
A
#
# COMPACT_ATOMS: atom_id res chain seq x y z
N MET A 1 43.80 -18.46 12.77
CA MET A 1 42.78 -17.67 12.03
C MET A 1 41.87 -17.08 13.08
N LYS A 2 41.98 -15.77 13.31
CA LYS A 2 41.25 -15.07 14.38
C LYS A 2 39.96 -14.57 13.73
N GLY A 3 38.81 -15.00 14.24
CA GLY A 3 37.51 -14.62 13.70
C GLY A 3 37.25 -13.15 14.00
N ASP A 4 36.87 -12.39 12.98
CA ASP A 4 36.51 -10.98 13.13
C ASP A 4 35.15 -10.90 13.82
N GLU A 5 35.13 -10.40 15.06
CA GLU A 5 33.91 -10.16 15.83
C GLU A 5 33.11 -9.04 15.19
N GLN A 6 31.91 -9.37 14.69
CA GLN A 6 30.96 -8.39 14.18
C GLN A 6 30.38 -7.56 15.33
N ASN A 7 30.88 -6.33 15.47
CA ASN A 7 30.34 -5.34 16.40
C ASN A 7 29.03 -4.76 15.84
N GLN A 8 27.89 -5.30 16.27
CA GLN A 8 26.60 -4.73 15.96
C GLN A 8 26.33 -3.53 16.90
N PRO A 9 25.90 -2.36 16.39
CA PRO A 9 25.60 -1.22 17.26
C PRO A 9 24.33 -1.51 18.07
N ASN A 10 24.39 -1.22 19.38
CA ASN A 10 23.21 -1.23 20.24
C ASN A 10 22.41 0.07 20.03
N PRO A 11 21.20 0.01 19.46
CA PRO A 11 20.41 1.21 19.27
C PRO A 11 19.89 1.72 20.63
N LEU A 12 19.98 3.03 20.84
CA LEU A 12 19.31 3.69 21.95
C LEU A 12 17.81 3.76 21.64
N ILE A 13 17.01 3.07 22.45
CA ILE A 13 15.54 3.12 22.36
C ILE A 13 15.09 4.49 22.88
N SER A 14 14.44 5.28 22.04
CA SER A 14 13.78 6.52 22.49
C SER A 14 12.49 6.15 23.23
N THR A 15 12.25 6.81 24.36
CA THR A 15 10.97 6.73 25.05
C THR A 15 9.91 7.50 24.26
N HIS A 16 8.68 6.98 24.18
CA HIS A 16 7.58 7.66 23.52
C HIS A 16 7.27 8.97 24.25
N ILE A 17 7.21 10.08 23.51
CA ILE A 17 6.74 11.35 24.04
C ILE A 17 5.25 11.39 23.74
N ASN A 18 4.40 11.26 24.75
CA ASN A 18 2.96 11.36 24.56
C ASN A 18 2.59 12.85 24.45
N THR A 19 2.62 13.38 23.23
CA THR A 19 2.09 14.71 22.92
C THR A 19 0.76 14.54 22.18
N ASP A 20 -0.35 14.78 22.87
CA ASP A 20 -1.70 14.59 22.33
C ASP A 20 -2.07 15.59 21.22
N THR A 21 -1.24 16.59 20.92
CA THR A 21 -1.53 17.55 19.85
C THR A 21 -0.27 18.16 19.23
N TRP A 22 -0.09 17.97 17.94
CA TRP A 22 0.86 18.76 17.13
C TRP A 22 0.25 20.13 16.84
N ILE A 23 0.56 21.15 17.66
CA ILE A 23 0.12 22.52 17.42
C ILE A 23 1.05 23.15 16.38
N ILE A 24 0.60 23.22 15.12
CA ILE A 24 1.27 24.00 14.08
C ILE A 24 0.80 25.45 14.21
N LEU A 25 1.69 26.35 14.63
CA LEU A 25 1.41 27.78 14.67
C LEU A 25 1.38 28.34 13.24
N LEU A 26 0.18 28.69 12.74
CA LEU A 26 0.02 29.39 11.48
C LEU A 26 0.21 30.90 11.70
N PRO A 27 1.03 31.60 10.89
CA PRO A 27 1.20 33.04 11.00
C PRO A 27 -0.09 33.77 10.58
N LEU A 28 -0.65 34.54 11.51
CA LEU A 28 -1.83 35.37 11.29
C LEU A 28 -1.47 36.54 10.36
N ILE A 29 -1.99 36.54 9.13
CA ILE A 29 -1.86 37.65 8.19
C ILE A 29 -3.26 38.02 7.70
N ASN A 30 -3.58 39.29 7.92
CA ASN A 30 -4.87 39.97 7.73
C ASN A 30 -5.67 39.57 6.48
N HIS A 31 -6.99 39.65 6.66
CA HIS A 31 -8.07 39.20 5.78
C HIS A 31 -8.15 40.10 4.53
N ASP A 32 -7.52 39.65 3.45
CA ASP A 32 -7.79 40.16 2.12
C ASP A 32 -7.84 38.99 1.12
N SER A 33 -8.86 39.03 0.26
CA SER A 33 -9.43 37.95 -0.58
C SER A 33 -8.62 36.64 -0.65
N SER A 34 -9.11 35.62 0.07
CA SER A 34 -8.48 34.31 0.27
C SER A 34 -8.01 33.64 -1.02
N GLN A 35 -8.74 33.82 -2.13
CA GLN A 35 -8.42 33.17 -3.41
C GLN A 35 -7.16 33.74 -4.07
N ASN A 36 -7.01 35.07 -4.09
CA ASN A 36 -5.83 35.72 -4.66
C ASN A 36 -4.57 35.44 -3.82
N LYS A 37 -4.74 35.30 -2.50
CA LYS A 37 -3.66 34.94 -1.57
C LYS A 37 -3.19 33.51 -1.78
N ILE A 38 -4.11 32.56 -1.91
CA ILE A 38 -3.80 31.15 -2.22
C ILE A 38 -3.07 31.06 -3.57
N ALA A 39 -3.53 31.79 -4.59
CA ALA A 39 -2.86 31.82 -5.89
C ALA A 39 -1.43 32.39 -5.79
N ARG A 40 -1.21 33.44 -4.99
CA ARG A 40 0.11 34.03 -4.76
C ARG A 40 1.05 33.07 -4.04
N ILE A 41 0.56 32.36 -3.03
CA ILE A 41 1.32 31.33 -2.29
C ILE A 41 1.68 30.16 -3.21
N LYS A 42 0.72 29.65 -3.99
CA LYS A 42 0.97 28.59 -4.99
C LYS A 42 2.02 29.03 -6.01
N ARG A 43 1.97 30.28 -6.48
CA ARG A 43 2.96 30.84 -7.41
C ARG A 43 4.35 30.94 -6.79
N LEU A 44 4.45 31.38 -5.53
CA LEU A 44 5.71 31.46 -4.80
C LEU A 44 6.33 30.07 -4.59
N MET A 45 5.54 29.09 -4.15
CA MET A 45 6.00 27.71 -4.01
C MET A 45 6.46 27.12 -5.35
N LYS A 46 5.68 27.32 -6.42
CA LYS A 46 6.03 26.85 -7.76
C LYS A 46 7.35 27.45 -8.27
N ASN A 47 7.57 28.74 -8.02
CA ASN A 47 8.80 29.42 -8.41
C ASN A 47 10.00 28.93 -7.59
N ASN A 48 9.84 28.75 -6.27
CA ASN A 48 10.91 28.23 -5.41
C ASN A 48 11.34 26.81 -5.83
N ILE A 49 10.36 25.94 -6.10
CA ILE A 49 10.62 24.57 -6.60
C ILE A 49 11.35 24.62 -7.96
N LYS A 50 10.92 25.51 -8.86
CA LYS A 50 11.54 25.66 -10.19
C LYS A 50 12.99 26.11 -10.08
N GLU A 51 13.29 27.08 -9.22
CA GLU A 51 14.67 27.56 -9.02
C GLU A 51 15.56 26.50 -8.36
N GLU A 52 15.05 25.74 -7.39
CA GLU A 52 15.79 24.62 -6.78
C GLU A 52 16.08 23.49 -7.80
N LEU A 53 15.11 23.13 -8.64
CA LEU A 53 15.33 22.18 -9.72
C LEU A 53 16.34 22.70 -10.74
N LYS A 54 16.29 24.00 -11.06
CA LYS A 54 17.22 24.63 -12.00
C LYS A 54 18.63 24.69 -11.43
N LYS A 55 18.80 24.98 -10.13
CA LYS A 55 20.11 24.88 -9.44
C LYS A 55 20.66 23.47 -9.47
N ARG A 56 19.85 22.45 -9.14
CA ARG A 56 20.25 21.04 -9.23
C ARG A 56 20.61 20.62 -10.65
N SER A 57 19.93 21.19 -11.65
CA SER A 57 20.23 20.99 -13.07
C SER A 57 21.44 21.79 -13.58
N LEU A 58 21.79 22.92 -12.96
CA LEU A 58 22.98 23.73 -13.30
C LEU A 58 24.23 23.24 -12.56
N TYR A 59 24.06 22.44 -11.50
CA TYR A 59 25.11 21.80 -10.73
C TYR A 59 25.56 20.45 -11.35
N TYR A 60 25.30 20.23 -12.64
CA TYR A 60 26.09 19.26 -13.41
C TYR A 60 27.31 20.01 -13.94
N ASP A 61 28.44 19.78 -13.27
CA ASP A 61 29.75 20.29 -13.67
C ASP A 61 30.10 19.70 -15.06
N GLU A 62 30.49 20.56 -16.01
CA GLU A 62 31.04 20.16 -17.31
C GLU A 62 32.45 19.56 -17.19
N LYS A 63 32.93 19.29 -15.98
CA LYS A 63 34.23 18.69 -15.75
C LYS A 63 34.14 17.24 -15.25
N GLU A 64 34.65 16.39 -16.15
CA GLU A 64 35.37 15.15 -15.88
C GLU A 64 34.54 13.87 -15.61
N ASN A 65 34.37 13.11 -16.69
CA ASN A 65 34.62 11.66 -16.82
C ASN A 65 34.44 10.72 -15.61
N GLN A 66 33.50 9.78 -15.79
CA GLN A 66 33.45 8.37 -15.30
C GLN A 66 32.78 8.11 -13.93
N PRO A 67 32.12 6.93 -13.77
CA PRO A 67 30.70 6.86 -13.51
C PRO A 67 30.42 6.46 -12.07
N GLU A 68 29.85 7.38 -11.29
CA GLU A 68 29.28 6.98 -10.00
C GLU A 68 27.95 6.27 -10.24
N VAL A 69 28.04 4.95 -10.14
CA VAL A 69 26.97 3.98 -10.08
C VAL A 69 25.82 4.56 -9.26
N ASN A 70 24.76 4.93 -9.96
CA ASN A 70 23.58 5.54 -9.40
C ASN A 70 22.77 4.50 -8.61
N TYR A 71 23.25 4.14 -7.42
CA TYR A 71 22.58 3.23 -6.50
C TYR A 71 21.19 3.72 -6.07
N PHE A 72 20.87 5.01 -6.28
CA PHE A 72 19.60 5.63 -5.89
C PHE A 72 18.55 5.67 -7.01
N ARG A 73 18.91 5.33 -8.26
CA ARG A 73 17.96 5.21 -9.39
C ARG A 73 17.37 3.81 -9.51
N SER A 74 17.49 3.01 -8.46
CA SER A 74 16.61 1.87 -8.24
C SER A 74 15.25 2.41 -7.78
N CYS A 75 14.56 3.06 -8.72
CA CYS A 75 13.21 3.59 -8.59
C CYS A 75 12.15 2.48 -8.47
N TRP A 76 12.47 1.38 -7.76
CA TRP A 76 11.58 0.24 -7.54
C TRP A 76 10.36 0.61 -6.69
N ALA A 77 10.47 1.67 -5.89
CA ALA A 77 9.36 2.19 -5.08
C ALA A 77 8.42 3.12 -5.87
N LEU A 78 8.81 3.58 -7.06
CA LEU A 78 7.96 4.41 -7.90
C LEU A 78 7.02 3.52 -8.71
N LYS A 79 5.71 3.75 -8.59
CA LYS A 79 4.65 2.98 -9.25
C LYS A 79 4.84 2.83 -10.77
N GLU A 80 5.49 3.80 -11.41
CA GLU A 80 5.82 3.77 -12.85
C GLU A 80 6.83 2.67 -13.23
N ASN A 81 7.72 2.27 -12.31
CA ASN A 81 8.69 1.19 -12.53
C ASN A 81 8.25 -0.11 -11.85
N GLN A 82 7.02 -0.16 -11.34
CA GLN A 82 6.44 -1.38 -10.80
C GLN A 82 6.12 -2.32 -11.97
N GLU A 83 7.05 -3.23 -12.26
CA GLU A 83 6.77 -4.35 -13.13
C GLU A 83 5.82 -5.30 -12.40
N TYR A 84 4.52 -5.21 -12.71
CA TYR A 84 3.58 -6.25 -12.34
C TYR A 84 4.03 -7.51 -13.11
N GLY A 85 4.90 -8.31 -12.50
CA GLY A 85 5.30 -9.61 -13.03
C GLY A 85 4.03 -10.32 -13.52
N LYS A 86 4.06 -10.80 -14.76
CA LYS A 86 2.89 -11.37 -15.45
C LYS A 86 2.12 -12.24 -14.46
N LYS A 87 1.01 -11.73 -13.93
CA LYS A 87 0.13 -12.50 -13.03
C LYS A 87 -0.40 -13.62 -13.90
N GLY A 88 0.28 -14.76 -13.88
CA GLY A 88 -0.08 -15.94 -14.66
C GLY A 88 -1.56 -16.20 -14.47
N GLY A 89 -2.28 -16.47 -15.56
CA GLY A 89 -3.75 -16.48 -15.61
C GLY A 89 -4.36 -17.26 -14.44
N ARG A 90 -4.62 -16.55 -13.34
CA ARG A 90 -5.29 -17.14 -12.18
C ARG A 90 -6.75 -17.18 -12.57
N LYS A 91 -7.36 -18.36 -12.51
CA LYS A 91 -8.80 -18.47 -12.63
C LYS A 91 -9.42 -17.58 -11.55
N TYR A 92 -10.19 -16.59 -11.97
CA TYR A 92 -10.88 -15.69 -11.07
C TYR A 92 -12.05 -16.44 -10.43
N ILE A 93 -12.27 -16.21 -9.14
CA ILE A 93 -13.50 -16.64 -8.49
C ILE A 93 -14.61 -15.74 -9.03
N PRO A 94 -15.72 -16.29 -9.54
CA PRO A 94 -16.84 -15.48 -10.02
C PRO A 94 -17.41 -14.59 -8.91
N GLU A 95 -17.97 -13.46 -9.31
CA GLU A 95 -18.50 -12.45 -8.39
C GLU A 95 -19.62 -13.02 -7.50
N GLU A 96 -20.51 -13.83 -8.07
CA GLU A 96 -21.60 -14.50 -7.34
C GLU A 96 -21.10 -15.41 -6.21
N VAL A 97 -20.07 -16.23 -6.49
CA VAL A 97 -19.44 -17.09 -5.48
C VAL A 97 -18.74 -16.25 -4.41
N MET A 98 -18.10 -15.15 -4.82
CA MET A 98 -17.44 -14.22 -3.89
C MET A 98 -18.45 -13.53 -2.97
N GLU A 99 -19.61 -13.10 -3.47
CA GLU A 99 -20.67 -12.51 -2.65
C GLU A 99 -21.22 -13.48 -1.62
N LEU A 100 -21.41 -14.74 -2.00
CA LEU A 100 -21.84 -15.80 -1.07
C LEU A 100 -20.80 -16.04 0.04
N LEU A 101 -19.52 -16.12 -0.32
CA LEU A 101 -18.43 -16.28 0.65
C LEU A 101 -18.37 -15.10 1.63
N LYS A 102 -18.57 -13.87 1.15
CA LYS A 102 -18.68 -12.68 2.01
C LYS A 102 -19.87 -12.79 2.96
N GLY A 103 -21.03 -13.22 2.48
CA GLY A 103 -22.23 -13.43 3.28
C GLY A 103 -21.96 -14.38 4.46
N PHE A 104 -21.41 -15.57 4.19
CA PHE A 104 -21.05 -16.54 5.22
C PHE A 104 -20.02 -16.00 6.22
N PHE A 105 -19.04 -15.23 5.75
CA PHE A 105 -18.04 -14.61 6.62
C PHE A 105 -18.66 -13.59 7.58
N HIS A 106 -19.55 -12.73 7.08
CA HIS A 106 -20.21 -11.71 7.89
C HIS A 106 -21.21 -12.28 8.91
N THR A 107 -21.86 -13.42 8.62
CA THR A 107 -22.70 -14.11 9.61
C THR A 107 -21.91 -14.45 10.88
N GLY A 108 -20.69 -14.97 10.71
CA GLY A 108 -19.79 -15.29 11.81
C GLY A 108 -19.21 -14.11 12.58
N ASP A 109 -19.16 -12.93 11.93
CA ASP A 109 -18.71 -11.69 12.57
C ASP A 109 -19.77 -11.15 13.54
N THR A 110 -21.04 -11.37 13.22
CA THR A 110 -22.17 -10.95 14.06
C THR A 110 -22.33 -11.86 15.29
N TYR A 111 -22.21 -13.17 15.09
CA TYR A 111 -22.30 -14.17 16.16
C TYR A 111 -21.13 -15.16 16.03
N LYS A 112 -20.17 -15.09 16.96
CA LYS A 112 -18.95 -15.93 16.92
C LYS A 112 -19.24 -17.44 16.91
N SER A 113 -20.36 -17.87 17.49
CA SER A 113 -20.82 -19.26 17.50
C SER A 113 -21.37 -19.73 16.15
N GLU A 114 -21.74 -18.79 15.27
CA GLU A 114 -22.29 -19.05 13.92
C GLU A 114 -21.23 -18.84 12.84
N ARG A 115 -19.95 -18.75 13.22
CA ARG A 115 -18.86 -18.57 12.27
C ARG A 115 -18.68 -19.82 11.43
N TYR A 116 -18.93 -19.66 10.14
CA TYR A 116 -18.68 -20.69 9.14
C TYR A 116 -17.19 -21.01 9.06
N LEU A 117 -16.87 -22.30 9.18
CA LEU A 117 -15.58 -22.86 8.83
C LEU A 117 -15.47 -22.98 7.30
N ALA A 118 -14.24 -22.98 6.78
CA ALA A 118 -14.02 -23.12 5.33
C ALA A 118 -14.69 -24.37 4.73
N LYS A 119 -14.71 -25.48 5.49
CA LYS A 119 -15.38 -26.73 5.10
C LYS A 119 -16.89 -26.55 4.98
N GLU A 120 -17.49 -25.80 5.89
CA GLU A 120 -18.93 -25.53 5.91
C GLU A 120 -19.33 -24.60 4.76
N MET A 121 -18.52 -23.57 4.48
CA MET A 121 -18.69 -22.71 3.30
C MET A 121 -18.65 -23.53 2.00
N LEU A 122 -17.70 -24.47 1.89
CA LEU A 122 -17.59 -25.33 0.71
C LEU A 122 -18.83 -26.21 0.53
N VAL A 123 -19.32 -26.84 1.60
CA VAL A 123 -20.56 -27.65 1.55
C VAL A 123 -21.76 -26.80 1.16
N ALA A 124 -21.86 -25.57 1.67
CA ALA A 124 -22.94 -24.66 1.29
C ALA A 124 -22.89 -24.26 -0.20
N LEU A 125 -21.69 -24.05 -0.76
CA LEU A 125 -21.51 -23.82 -2.20
C LEU A 125 -21.87 -25.05 -3.03
N GLN A 126 -21.50 -26.25 -2.59
CA GLN A 126 -21.86 -27.51 -3.27
C GLN A 126 -23.38 -27.71 -3.32
N LYS A 127 -24.10 -27.42 -2.24
CA LYS A 127 -25.58 -27.45 -2.25
C LYS A 127 -26.18 -26.50 -3.28
N LYS A 128 -25.56 -25.33 -3.51
CA LYS A 128 -26.01 -24.38 -4.55
C LYS A 128 -25.75 -24.88 -5.97
N VAL A 129 -24.68 -25.67 -6.18
CA VAL A 129 -24.46 -26.38 -7.44
C VAL A 129 -25.50 -27.48 -7.65
N GLU A 130 -25.86 -28.24 -6.61
CA GLU A 130 -26.93 -29.25 -6.70
C GLU A 130 -28.30 -28.64 -7.08
N ILE A 131 -28.57 -27.40 -6.63
CA ILE A 131 -29.79 -26.66 -6.97
C ILE A 131 -29.70 -26.07 -8.41
N GLY A 132 -28.50 -26.02 -9.00
CA GLY A 132 -28.26 -25.42 -10.32
C GLY A 132 -28.13 -23.90 -10.30
N GLU A 133 -27.92 -23.29 -9.12
CA GLU A 133 -27.64 -21.85 -9.00
C GLU A 133 -26.19 -21.50 -9.35
N LEU A 134 -25.28 -22.47 -9.25
CA LEU A 134 -23.86 -22.29 -9.52
C LEU A 134 -23.33 -23.42 -10.40
N GLU A 135 -22.30 -23.12 -11.17
CA GLU A 135 -21.55 -24.13 -11.93
C GLU A 135 -20.47 -24.79 -11.06
N GLU A 136 -20.24 -26.09 -11.24
CA GLU A 136 -19.19 -26.82 -10.50
C GLU A 136 -17.79 -26.24 -10.77
N SER A 137 -17.59 -25.71 -11.98
CA SER A 137 -16.35 -25.03 -12.39
C SER A 137 -16.01 -23.83 -11.50
N ASP A 138 -17.03 -23.21 -10.91
CA ASP A 138 -16.93 -21.92 -10.24
C ASP A 138 -16.64 -22.06 -8.75
N ILE A 139 -16.76 -23.27 -8.21
CA ILE A 139 -16.42 -23.57 -6.83
C ILE A 139 -14.89 -23.46 -6.62
N PRO A 140 -14.43 -22.59 -5.70
CA PRO A 140 -13.04 -22.52 -5.31
C PRO A 140 -12.64 -23.74 -4.49
N LYS A 141 -11.36 -24.12 -4.59
CA LYS A 141 -10.78 -25.19 -3.76
C LYS A 141 -10.86 -24.82 -2.28
N LEU A 142 -11.02 -25.82 -1.41
CA LEU A 142 -11.04 -25.63 0.05
C LEU A 142 -9.87 -24.78 0.56
N LYS A 143 -8.64 -25.09 0.11
CA LYS A 143 -7.43 -24.34 0.48
C LYS A 143 -7.50 -22.85 0.10
N THR A 144 -8.19 -22.51 -0.98
CA THR A 144 -8.40 -21.11 -1.38
C THR A 144 -9.33 -20.40 -0.40
N ILE A 145 -10.40 -21.07 0.05
CA ILE A 145 -11.33 -20.53 1.04
C ILE A 145 -10.60 -20.39 2.39
N GLU A 146 -9.87 -21.41 2.85
CA GLU A 146 -9.09 -21.38 4.08
C GLU A 146 -8.09 -20.21 4.09
N ASN A 147 -7.33 -20.03 3.01
CA ASN A 147 -6.39 -18.92 2.89
C ASN A 147 -7.07 -17.53 2.86
N TRP A 148 -8.36 -17.47 2.53
CA TRP A 148 -9.10 -16.21 2.42
C TRP A 148 -9.75 -15.80 3.76
N ILE A 149 -10.21 -16.76 4.57
CA ILE A 149 -10.85 -16.51 5.87
C ILE A 149 -9.92 -16.61 7.08
N SER A 150 -8.68 -17.07 6.88
CA SER A 150 -7.63 -17.14 7.90
C SER A 150 -7.06 -15.78 8.23
#